data_AF-A0A9E4N624-F1
#
_entry.id   AF-A0A9E4N624-F1
#
_cell.length_a   1.000
_cell.length_b   1.000
_cell.length_c   1.000
_cell.angle_alpha   90.00
_cell.angle_beta   90.00
_cell.angle_gamma   90.00
#
_symmetry.space_group_name_H-M   'P 1'
#
loop_
_entity.id
_entity.type
_entity.pdbx_description
1 polymer ?
#
loop_
_entity_poly.entity_id
_entity_poly.type
_entity_poly.pdbx_seq_one_letter_code
_entity_poly.pdbx_strand_id
1 'polypeptide(L)'
;MNANENEFQGCQLVLRVVVYMSRPVPPELNNPLNHQVLSELEGQGCHADIIAPIEKCLSGLEGVKSFCPDSQNFAYVIWYVNGTVFAYASGMRCVGLRLSKSAELDLPMIRRFESYQTEYGWYSVPYDSDSLDMLVNSAYESAVNA
;
A
#
# COMPACT_ATOMS: atom_id res chain seq x y z
N MET A 1 -47.44 53.21 10.02
CA MET A 1 -47.91 51.82 9.83
C MET A 1 -46.85 51.18 8.92
N ASN A 2 -45.69 50.74 9.42
CA ASN A 2 -45.36 49.55 10.24
C ASN A 2 -45.80 48.20 9.66
N ALA A 3 -44.80 47.29 9.59
CA ALA A 3 -44.83 45.82 9.49
C ALA A 3 -45.18 45.22 8.10
N ASN A 4 -44.55 44.18 7.55
CA ASN A 4 -43.51 43.19 7.93
C ASN A 4 -42.93 42.63 6.61
N GLU A 5 -41.62 42.51 6.39
CA GLU A 5 -40.75 41.37 6.76
C GLU A 5 -41.32 39.99 6.43
N ASN A 6 -40.77 39.36 5.39
CA ASN A 6 -40.61 37.91 5.33
C ASN A 6 -39.37 37.58 4.49
N GLU A 7 -38.25 37.44 5.19
CA GLU A 7 -37.03 36.83 4.71
C GLU A 7 -37.28 35.35 4.38
N PHE A 8 -37.07 34.97 3.12
CA PHE A 8 -36.79 33.58 2.77
C PHE A 8 -35.27 33.42 2.69
N GLN A 9 -34.64 33.15 3.82
CA GLN A 9 -33.28 32.60 3.87
C GLN A 9 -33.30 31.18 3.30
N GLY A 10 -32.94 31.05 2.02
CA GLY A 10 -32.62 29.77 1.43
C GLY A 10 -31.32 29.24 2.03
N CYS A 11 -31.41 28.17 2.80
CA CYS A 11 -30.26 27.43 3.31
C CYS A 11 -29.36 26.99 2.14
N GLN A 12 -28.26 27.72 1.94
CA GLN A 12 -27.21 27.31 1.03
C GLN A 12 -26.47 26.14 1.65
N LEU A 13 -26.77 24.93 1.17
CA LEU A 13 -26.08 23.70 1.54
C LEU A 13 -24.62 23.84 1.08
N VAL A 14 -23.73 24.27 1.99
CA VAL A 14 -22.29 24.23 1.75
C VAL A 14 -21.88 22.77 1.77
N LEU A 15 -21.82 22.15 0.59
CA LEU A 15 -21.04 20.92 0.39
C LEU A 15 -19.60 21.26 0.73
N ARG A 16 -19.20 21.00 1.99
CA ARG A 16 -17.80 20.89 2.34
C ARG A 16 -17.28 19.66 1.62
N VAL A 17 -16.75 19.85 0.40
CA VAL A 17 -15.81 18.90 -0.18
C VAL A 17 -14.63 18.90 0.77
N VAL A 18 -14.55 17.91 1.65
CA VAL A 18 -13.32 17.67 2.40
C VAL A 18 -12.33 17.13 1.38
N VAL A 19 -11.53 18.03 0.80
CA VAL A 19 -10.40 17.65 -0.03
C VAL A 19 -9.36 17.08 0.91
N TYR A 20 -9.36 15.76 1.09
CA TYR A 20 -8.32 15.08 1.86
C TYR A 20 -7.02 15.12 1.05
N MET A 21 -5.98 15.71 1.64
CA MET A 21 -4.70 15.91 0.97
C MET A 21 -3.88 14.61 1.05
N SER A 22 -4.02 13.77 0.04
CA SER A 22 -3.07 12.68 -0.22
C SER A 22 -1.65 13.24 -0.34
N ARG A 23 -0.71 12.63 0.39
CA ARG A 23 0.72 12.96 0.29
C ARG A 23 1.23 12.48 -1.07
N PRO A 24 2.02 13.29 -1.79
CA PRO A 24 2.60 12.86 -3.05
C PRO A 24 3.56 11.69 -2.84
N VAL A 25 3.61 10.78 -3.80
CA VAL A 25 4.57 9.67 -3.80
C VAL A 25 6.00 10.24 -3.79
N PRO A 26 6.89 9.78 -2.88
CA PRO A 26 8.28 10.19 -2.84
C PRO A 26 8.99 10.06 -4.20
N PRO A 27 9.82 11.04 -4.62
CA PRO A 27 10.51 10.98 -5.91
C PRO A 27 11.35 9.72 -6.12
N GLU A 28 11.96 9.19 -5.05
CA GLU A 28 12.73 7.94 -5.07
C GLU A 28 11.91 6.70 -5.49
N LEU A 29 10.59 6.75 -5.31
CA LEU A 29 9.67 5.69 -5.69
C LEU A 29 9.11 5.86 -7.10
N ASN A 30 9.25 7.04 -7.71
CA ASN A 30 8.78 7.30 -9.06
C ASN A 30 9.77 6.79 -10.11
N ASN A 31 9.89 5.46 -10.18
CA ASN A 31 10.77 4.77 -11.11
C ASN A 31 10.03 3.61 -11.80
N PRO A 32 10.55 3.10 -12.93
CA PRO A 32 9.87 2.07 -13.72
C PRO A 32 9.61 0.76 -12.96
N LEU A 33 10.41 0.43 -11.93
CA LEU A 33 10.22 -0.80 -11.15
C LEU A 33 8.95 -0.75 -10.29
N ASN A 34 8.55 0.45 -9.87
CA ASN A 34 7.43 0.65 -8.96
C ASN A 34 6.16 1.16 -9.63
N HIS A 35 6.24 1.71 -10.86
CA HIS A 35 5.09 2.30 -11.56
C HIS A 35 3.87 1.38 -11.59
N GLN A 36 4.12 0.10 -11.81
CA GLN A 36 3.13 -0.96 -11.76
C GLN A 36 2.33 -0.97 -10.46
N VAL A 37 3.02 -1.22 -9.35
CA VAL A 37 2.40 -1.41 -8.03
C VAL A 37 1.79 -0.12 -7.52
N LEU A 38 2.40 1.03 -7.82
CA LEU A 38 1.85 2.34 -7.45
C LEU A 38 0.53 2.63 -8.17
N SER A 39 0.42 2.25 -9.45
CA SER A 39 -0.82 2.37 -10.24
C SER A 39 -1.91 1.43 -9.72
N GLU A 40 -1.57 0.18 -9.39
CA GLU A 40 -2.54 -0.79 -8.85
C GLU A 40 -3.08 -0.40 -7.46
N LEU A 41 -2.25 0.26 -6.65
CA LEU A 41 -2.62 0.68 -5.30
C LEU A 41 -3.39 2.00 -5.26
N GLU A 42 -3.46 2.75 -6.37
CA GLU A 42 -4.20 4.00 -6.41
C GLU A 42 -5.68 3.78 -6.06
N GLY A 43 -6.16 4.52 -5.06
CA GLY A 43 -7.53 4.38 -4.54
C GLY A 43 -7.78 3.16 -3.64
N GLN A 44 -6.76 2.33 -3.37
CA GLN A 44 -6.87 1.21 -2.43
C GLN A 44 -6.72 1.68 -0.98
N GLY A 45 -7.52 1.09 -0.08
CA GLY A 45 -7.36 1.19 1.36
C GLY A 45 -6.69 -0.05 1.96
N CYS A 46 -6.13 0.06 3.16
CA CYS A 46 -5.65 -1.06 3.95
C CYS A 46 -6.12 -0.97 5.40
N HIS A 47 -6.48 -2.09 6.00
CA HIS A 47 -6.82 -2.11 7.42
C HIS A 47 -5.56 -2.08 8.29
N ALA A 48 -5.62 -1.35 9.41
CA ALA A 48 -4.42 -1.06 10.23
C ALA A 48 -3.85 -2.29 10.95
N ASP A 49 -4.64 -3.35 11.12
CA ASP A 49 -4.20 -4.63 11.70
C ASP A 49 -3.17 -5.37 10.84
N ILE A 50 -3.09 -5.08 9.54
CA ILE A 50 -2.09 -5.65 8.63
C ILE A 50 -0.69 -5.08 8.89
N ILE A 51 -0.60 -3.84 9.40
CA ILE A 51 0.66 -3.09 9.53
C ILE A 51 1.56 -3.70 10.61
N ALA A 52 1.02 -4.01 11.80
CA ALA A 52 1.85 -4.47 12.91
C ALA A 52 2.54 -5.84 12.66
N PRO A 53 1.88 -6.86 12.09
CA PRO A 53 2.52 -8.12 11.74
C PRO A 53 3.69 -7.96 10.77
N ILE A 54 3.53 -7.14 9.73
CA ILE A 54 4.61 -6.93 8.76
C ILE A 54 5.73 -6.06 9.33
N GLU A 55 5.44 -5.01 10.10
CA GLU A 55 6.47 -4.22 10.78
C GLU A 55 7.31 -5.07 11.74
N LYS A 56 6.70 -6.09 12.36
CA LYS A 56 7.44 -7.07 13.17
C LYS A 56 8.42 -7.88 12.32
N CYS A 57 8.03 -8.34 11.13
CA CYS A 57 8.93 -9.05 10.20
C CYS A 57 10.04 -8.14 9.65
N LEU A 58 9.79 -6.83 9.56
CA LEU A 58 10.78 -5.85 9.11
C LEU A 58 11.75 -5.44 10.22
N SER A 59 11.50 -5.83 11.48
CA SER A 59 12.34 -5.50 12.62
C SER A 59 13.73 -6.13 12.47
N GLY A 60 14.75 -5.29 12.26
CA GLY A 60 16.14 -5.71 12.08
C GLY A 60 16.63 -5.61 10.63
N LEU A 61 15.76 -5.25 9.68
CA LEU A 61 16.16 -4.91 8.33
C LEU A 61 16.60 -3.45 8.26
N GLU A 62 17.73 -3.20 7.60
CA GLU A 62 18.30 -1.85 7.50
C GLU A 62 17.75 -1.10 6.29
N GLY A 63 17.60 0.22 6.40
CA GLY A 63 17.23 1.07 5.26
C GLY A 63 15.79 0.92 4.77
N VAL A 64 14.96 0.11 5.43
CA VAL A 64 13.53 -0.02 5.12
C VAL A 64 12.80 1.27 5.48
N LYS A 65 12.03 1.78 4.53
CA LYS A 65 11.12 2.91 4.71
C LYS A 65 9.70 2.47 4.38
N SER A 66 8.71 3.17 4.93
CA SER A 66 7.31 3.00 4.59
C SER A 66 6.71 4.29 4.05
N PHE A 67 5.71 4.14 3.16
CA PHE A 67 4.93 5.27 2.64
C PHE A 67 3.45 4.92 2.66
N CYS A 68 2.65 5.90 3.08
CA CYS A 68 1.19 5.85 3.03
C CYS A 68 0.69 7.21 2.54
N PRO A 69 -0.03 7.30 1.40
CA PRO A 69 -0.47 8.57 0.87
C PRO A 69 -1.48 9.25 1.81
N ASP A 70 -2.34 8.50 2.48
CA ASP A 70 -3.34 9.03 3.41
C ASP A 70 -3.57 8.08 4.59
N SER A 71 -2.85 8.32 5.68
CA SER A 71 -2.97 7.50 6.90
C SER A 71 -4.26 7.78 7.68
N GLN A 72 -4.96 8.89 7.43
CA GLN A 72 -6.22 9.20 8.12
C GLN A 72 -7.38 8.44 7.51
N ASN A 73 -7.35 8.20 6.20
CA ASN A 73 -8.35 7.43 5.47
C ASN A 73 -7.94 5.97 5.24
N PHE A 74 -6.90 5.50 5.95
CA PHE A 74 -6.42 4.13 5.83
C PHE A 74 -6.11 3.75 4.37
N ALA A 75 -5.49 4.65 3.60
CA ALA A 75 -4.98 4.31 2.28
C ALA A 75 -3.89 3.24 2.39
N TYR A 76 -3.56 2.58 1.28
CA TYR A 76 -2.52 1.56 1.23
C TYR A 76 -1.21 1.99 1.92
N VAL A 77 -0.46 1.00 2.38
CA VAL A 77 0.91 1.18 2.89
C VAL A 77 1.84 0.40 1.99
N ILE A 78 2.97 0.99 1.63
CA ILE A 78 4.06 0.30 0.94
C ILE A 78 5.33 0.33 1.79
N TRP A 79 6.15 -0.71 1.67
CA TRP A 79 7.49 -0.79 2.23
C TRP A 79 8.52 -0.95 1.12
N TYR A 80 9.62 -0.23 1.27
CA TYR A 80 10.62 -0.09 0.24
C TYR A 80 12.02 0.09 0.82
N VAL A 81 13.03 -0.28 0.03
CA VAL A 81 14.45 -0.10 0.34
C VAL A 81 15.17 0.37 -0.92
N ASN A 82 16.08 1.33 -0.80
CA ASN A 82 16.84 1.89 -1.94
C ASN A 82 15.97 2.35 -3.13
N GLY A 83 14.75 2.84 -2.88
CA GLY A 83 13.81 3.26 -3.92
C GLY A 83 13.03 2.12 -4.58
N THR A 84 13.20 0.87 -4.12
CA THR A 84 12.52 -0.31 -4.66
C THR A 84 11.44 -0.79 -3.70
N VAL A 85 10.18 -0.81 -4.16
CA VAL A 85 9.07 -1.37 -3.36
C VAL A 85 9.15 -2.89 -3.39
N PHE A 86 9.03 -3.49 -2.21
CA PHE A 86 9.10 -4.95 -2.05
C PHE A 86 7.90 -5.53 -1.29
N ALA A 87 7.17 -4.70 -0.55
CA ALA A 87 5.94 -5.12 0.10
C ALA A 87 4.89 -4.01 0.05
N TYR A 88 3.61 -4.41 0.08
CA TYR A 88 2.49 -3.50 0.29
C TYR A 88 1.36 -4.16 1.08
N ALA A 89 0.56 -3.35 1.75
CA ALA A 89 -0.69 -3.74 2.38
C ALA A 89 -1.84 -3.02 1.67
N SER A 90 -2.80 -3.80 1.20
CA SER A 90 -4.06 -3.31 0.64
C SER A 90 -5.18 -4.32 0.92
N GLY A 91 -6.40 -3.82 1.02
CA GLY A 91 -7.56 -4.60 1.42
C GLY A 91 -7.54 -4.96 2.91
N MET A 92 -8.06 -6.15 3.23
CA MET A 92 -8.42 -6.52 4.60
C MET A 92 -7.54 -7.59 5.24
N ARG A 93 -6.83 -8.43 4.48
CA ARG A 93 -6.19 -9.64 5.05
C ARG A 93 -4.86 -10.06 4.44
N CYS A 94 -4.41 -9.40 3.39
CA CYS A 94 -3.22 -9.82 2.67
C CYS A 94 -2.21 -8.71 2.54
N VAL A 95 -0.94 -9.11 2.46
CA VAL A 95 0.17 -8.29 2.01
C VAL A 95 0.58 -8.76 0.62
N GLY A 96 0.92 -7.82 -0.26
CA GLY A 96 1.58 -8.12 -1.51
C GLY A 96 3.08 -8.09 -1.31
N LEU A 97 3.78 -9.13 -1.75
CA LEU A 97 5.24 -9.25 -1.67
C LEU A 97 5.83 -9.42 -3.07
N ARG A 98 6.93 -8.71 -3.34
CA ARG A 98 7.69 -8.85 -4.58
C ARG A 98 8.76 -9.92 -4.39
N LEU A 99 8.59 -11.07 -5.04
CA LEU A 99 9.51 -12.21 -4.92
C LEU A 99 10.13 -12.53 -6.28
N SER A 100 11.34 -13.11 -6.27
CA SER A 100 11.96 -13.62 -7.49
C SER A 100 11.24 -14.88 -7.98
N LYS A 101 11.09 -15.03 -9.30
CA LYS A 101 10.40 -16.16 -9.93
C LYS A 101 11.11 -17.50 -9.69
N SER A 102 12.36 -17.49 -9.23
CA SER A 102 13.16 -18.70 -8.98
C SER A 102 12.74 -19.46 -7.73
N ALA A 103 11.98 -18.83 -6.83
CA ALA A 103 11.40 -19.56 -5.72
C ALA A 103 10.17 -20.29 -6.25
N GLU A 104 10.30 -21.59 -6.55
CA GLU A 104 9.17 -22.53 -6.55
C GLU A 104 8.56 -22.53 -5.15
N LEU A 105 7.83 -21.47 -4.84
CA LEU A 105 7.00 -21.38 -3.65
C LEU A 105 5.80 -22.28 -3.95
N ASP A 106 5.96 -23.56 -3.63
CA ASP A 106 4.88 -24.54 -3.59
C ASP A 106 3.97 -24.23 -2.38
N LEU A 107 3.42 -23.02 -2.39
CA LEU A 107 2.57 -22.49 -1.35
C LEU A 107 1.16 -22.36 -1.96
N PRO A 108 0.22 -23.24 -1.60
CA PRO A 108 -1.14 -23.27 -2.16
C PRO A 108 -1.98 -22.01 -1.84
N MET A 109 -1.42 -21.05 -1.10
CA MET A 109 -2.07 -19.79 -0.70
C MET A 109 -1.71 -18.58 -1.56
N ILE A 110 -0.77 -18.69 -2.49
CA ILE A 110 -0.28 -17.53 -3.22
C ILE A 110 -1.14 -17.28 -4.47
N ARG A 111 -1.97 -16.22 -4.43
CA ARG A 111 -2.55 -15.66 -5.67
C ARG A 111 -1.48 -14.85 -6.38
N ARG A 112 -0.97 -15.39 -7.48
CA ARG A 112 -0.09 -14.67 -8.40
C ARG A 112 -0.93 -13.66 -9.18
N PHE A 113 -0.52 -12.41 -9.20
CA PHE A 113 -1.03 -11.47 -10.20
C PHE A 113 -0.35 -11.83 -11.53
N GLU A 114 -1.10 -12.47 -12.42
CA GLU A 114 -0.63 -12.86 -13.75
C GLU A 114 -0.52 -11.64 -14.66
N SER A 115 0.56 -10.86 -14.56
CA SER A 115 0.91 -9.97 -15.69
C SER A 115 2.33 -9.43 -15.73
N TYR A 116 3.39 -10.10 -15.22
CA TYR A 116 4.72 -9.44 -15.22
C TYR A 116 5.83 -10.20 -15.95
N GLN A 117 6.33 -9.60 -17.04
CA GLN A 117 7.44 -10.05 -17.90
C GLN A 117 8.84 -9.74 -17.31
N THR A 118 9.02 -9.83 -15.99
CA THR A 118 10.33 -9.62 -15.34
C THR A 118 10.74 -10.86 -14.54
N GLU A 119 11.97 -10.93 -14.03
CA GLU A 119 12.41 -12.02 -13.14
C GLU A 119 11.70 -12.03 -11.78
N TYR A 120 10.81 -11.06 -11.53
CA TYR A 120 10.10 -10.87 -10.27
C TYR A 120 8.57 -10.95 -10.47
N GLY A 121 7.84 -11.28 -9.42
CA GLY A 121 6.38 -11.31 -9.39
C GLY A 121 5.82 -10.76 -8.09
N TRP A 122 4.59 -10.25 -8.15
CA TRP A 122 3.82 -9.86 -6.97
C TRP A 122 2.92 -11.01 -6.51
N TYR A 123 2.99 -11.28 -5.21
CA TYR A 123 2.36 -12.43 -4.59
C TYR A 123 1.57 -11.98 -3.37
N SER A 124 0.29 -12.36 -3.32
CA SER A 124 -0.57 -12.05 -2.17
C SER A 124 -0.42 -13.13 -1.09
N VAL A 125 -0.09 -12.72 0.13
CA VAL A 125 0.15 -13.60 1.28
C VAL A 125 -0.72 -13.13 2.45
N PRO A 126 -1.44 -14.01 3.14
CA PRO A 126 -2.16 -13.65 4.36
C PRO A 126 -1.21 -13.06 5.42
N TYR A 127 -1.60 -11.97 6.08
CA TYR A 127 -0.73 -11.32 7.09
C TYR A 127 -0.50 -12.18 8.34
N ASP A 128 -1.32 -13.22 8.53
CA ASP A 128 -1.26 -14.19 9.62
C ASP A 128 -0.62 -15.51 9.20
N SER A 129 0.02 -15.56 8.02
CA SER A 129 0.74 -16.74 7.55
C SER A 129 1.99 -17.03 8.39
N ASP A 130 2.18 -18.30 8.77
CA ASP A 130 3.40 -18.76 9.44
C ASP A 130 4.68 -18.52 8.61
N SER A 131 4.53 -18.41 7.30
CA SER A 131 5.64 -18.17 6.36
C SER A 131 5.91 -16.68 6.10
N LEU A 132 5.14 -15.76 6.71
CA LEU A 132 5.23 -14.33 6.40
C LEU A 132 6.64 -13.79 6.59
N ASP A 133 7.29 -14.13 7.71
CA ASP A 133 8.62 -13.64 8.04
C ASP A 133 9.66 -14.03 7.00
N MET A 134 9.70 -15.32 6.63
CA MET A 134 10.58 -15.83 5.58
C MET A 134 10.34 -15.12 4.24
N LEU A 135 9.08 -14.94 3.86
CA LEU A 135 8.71 -14.33 2.58
C LEU A 135 9.03 -12.83 2.53
N VAL A 136 8.83 -12.11 3.64
CA VAL A 136 9.22 -10.69 3.77
C VAL A 136 10.73 -10.52 3.64
N ASN A 137 11.52 -11.39 4.30
CA ASN A 137 12.97 -11.39 4.16
C ASN A 137 13.41 -11.65 2.72
N SER A 138 12.83 -12.65 2.04
CA SER A 138 13.13 -12.91 0.62
C SER A 138 12.75 -11.74 -0.30
N ALA A 139 11.62 -11.07 -0.04
CA ALA A 139 11.22 -9.89 -0.79
C ALA A 139 12.18 -8.71 -0.58
N TYR A 140 12.60 -8.50 0.66
CA TYR A 140 13.59 -7.49 1.01
C TYR A 140 14.94 -7.73 0.31
N GLU A 141 15.48 -8.96 0.40
CA GLU A 141 16.75 -9.32 -0.27
C GLU A 141 16.66 -9.12 -1.78
N SER A 142 15.52 -9.48 -2.38
CA SER A 142 15.26 -9.25 -3.79
C SER A 142 15.29 -7.76 -4.16
N ALA A 143 14.84 -6.86 -3.29
CA ALA A 143 14.79 -5.44 -3.57
C ALA A 143 16.10 -4.70 -3.28
N VAL A 144 16.89 -5.19 -2.32
CA VAL A 144 18.25 -4.70 -2.08
C VAL A 144 19.16 -4.96 -3.29
N ASN A 145 18.95 -6.08 -3.99
CA ASN A 145 19.76 -6.51 -5.13
C ASN A 145 19.17 -6.13 -6.51
N ALA A 146 18.12 -5.30 -6.54
CA ALA A 146 17.39 -4.94 -7.76
C ALA A 146 18.04 -3.82 -8.59
#